data_AF-M5RWD6-F1
#
_entry.id   AF-M5RWD6-F1
#
_cell.length_a   1.000
_cell.length_b   1.000
_cell.length_c   1.000
_cell.angle_alpha   90.00
_cell.angle_beta   90.00
_cell.angle_gamma   90.00
#
_symmetry.space_group_name_H-M   'P 1'
#
loop_
_entity.id
_entity.type
_entity.pdbx_description
1 polymer ?
#
loop_
_entity_poly.entity_id
_entity_poly.type
_entity_poly.pdbx_seq_one_letter_code
_entity_poly.pdbx_strand_id
1 'polypeptide(L)'
;MTALLVFIVAKGEAFLADILHKILVADPRRLQVRVQGVDHVAKIDVAAIVGANSIDDVVSDIAYKQVVSVFYASPFSQFRYLEKVAGFELDTEFVDRWIELKATRDIIVHNNGTINETYLQKSGSAARGTLGETISVPQEYFHQAAVTVKRVTGRYASQIQSKLREKKPKAT
;
A
#
# COMPACT_ATOMS: atom_id res chain seq x y z
N MET A 1 -16.45 13.78 -10.05
CA MET A 1 -16.13 12.36 -9.75
C MET A 1 -14.64 12.11 -9.59
N THR A 2 -13.78 12.70 -10.45
CA THR A 2 -12.32 12.64 -10.37
C THR A 2 -11.74 13.04 -9.00
N ALA A 3 -12.16 14.16 -8.41
CA ALA A 3 -11.67 14.56 -7.09
C ALA A 3 -12.00 13.53 -5.98
N LEU A 4 -13.19 12.92 -6.03
CA LEU A 4 -13.58 11.87 -5.10
C LEU A 4 -12.74 10.61 -5.30
N LEU A 5 -12.44 10.25 -6.56
CA LEU A 5 -11.55 9.13 -6.87
C LEU A 5 -10.17 9.33 -6.23
N VAL A 6 -9.56 10.50 -6.44
CA VAL A 6 -8.25 10.85 -5.85
C VAL A 6 -8.30 10.70 -4.33
N PHE A 7 -9.37 11.21 -3.70
CA PHE A 7 -9.55 11.11 -2.25
C PHE A 7 -9.67 9.67 -1.75
N ILE A 8 -10.52 8.82 -2.35
CA ILE A 8 -10.71 7.45 -1.86
C ILE A 8 -9.44 6.61 -2.02
N VAL A 9 -8.67 6.82 -3.09
CA VAL A 9 -7.40 6.14 -3.31
C VAL A 9 -6.39 6.56 -2.26
N ALA A 10 -6.23 7.86 -2.03
CA ALA A 10 -5.32 8.38 -1.00
C ALA A 10 -5.68 7.86 0.40
N LYS A 11 -6.98 7.76 0.73
CA LYS A 11 -7.42 7.18 2.01
C LYS A 11 -7.18 5.68 2.11
N GLY A 12 -7.35 4.94 1.02
CA GLY A 12 -6.99 3.52 0.96
C GLY A 12 -5.49 3.30 1.17
N GLU A 13 -4.65 4.10 0.52
CA GLU A 13 -3.19 4.04 0.70
C GLU A 13 -2.77 4.35 2.13
N ALA A 14 -3.29 5.44 2.71
CA ALA A 14 -3.03 5.80 4.10
C ALA A 14 -3.43 4.67 5.07
N PHE A 15 -4.58 4.03 4.83
CA PHE A 15 -5.02 2.90 5.64
C PHE A 15 -4.08 1.69 5.54
N LEU A 16 -3.61 1.36 4.34
CA LEU A 16 -2.64 0.28 4.14
C LEU A 16 -1.29 0.60 4.78
N ALA A 17 -0.84 1.86 4.71
CA ALA A 17 0.37 2.33 5.37
C ALA A 17 0.27 2.21 6.90
N ASP A 18 -0.87 2.61 7.47
CA ASP A 18 -1.14 2.48 8.91
C ASP A 18 -1.16 1.01 9.35
N ILE A 19 -1.78 0.14 8.55
CA ILE A 19 -1.76 -1.31 8.80
C ILE A 19 -0.32 -1.82 8.81
N LEU A 20 0.46 -1.50 7.78
CA LEU A 20 1.83 -1.97 7.66
C LEU A 20 2.68 -1.49 8.84
N HIS A 21 2.57 -0.21 9.20
CA HIS A 21 3.25 0.36 10.36
C HIS A 21 2.93 -0.42 11.63
N LYS A 22 1.63 -0.67 11.89
CA LYS A 22 1.18 -1.44 13.07
C LYS A 22 1.72 -2.87 13.08
N ILE A 23 1.78 -3.54 11.93
CA ILE A 23 2.36 -4.89 11.85
C ILE A 23 3.85 -4.85 12.20
N LEU A 24 4.60 -3.89 11.64
CA LEU A 24 6.04 -3.77 11.84
C LEU A 24 6.39 -3.41 13.29
N VAL A 25 5.64 -2.52 13.93
CA VAL A 25 5.82 -2.21 15.35
C VAL A 25 5.44 -3.39 16.25
N ALA A 26 4.36 -4.11 15.94
CA ALA A 26 3.92 -5.26 16.73
C ALA A 26 4.83 -6.49 16.60
N ASP A 27 5.53 -6.65 15.46
CA ASP A 27 6.49 -7.73 15.22
C ASP A 27 7.72 -7.20 14.47
N PRO A 28 8.66 -6.52 15.16
CA PRO A 28 9.81 -5.82 14.54
C PRO A 28 10.74 -6.73 13.73
N ARG A 29 10.70 -8.05 13.97
CA ARG A 29 11.44 -9.04 13.16
C ARG A 29 11.04 -8.97 11.68
N ARG A 30 9.82 -8.52 11.37
CA ARG A 30 9.33 -8.35 9.99
C ARG A 30 10.00 -7.20 9.25
N LEU A 31 10.69 -6.29 9.94
CA LEU A 31 11.53 -5.27 9.30
C LEU A 31 12.66 -5.90 8.45
N GLN A 32 13.06 -7.13 8.75
CA GLN A 32 14.10 -7.85 7.99
C GLN A 32 13.61 -8.36 6.62
N VAL A 33 12.30 -8.28 6.33
CA VAL A 33 11.74 -8.70 5.04
C VAL A 33 12.31 -7.86 3.92
N ARG A 34 12.77 -8.53 2.86
CA ARG A 34 13.27 -7.90 1.63
C ARG A 34 12.39 -8.24 0.43
N VAL A 35 12.14 -7.22 -0.38
CA VAL A 35 11.41 -7.30 -1.65
C VAL A 35 12.16 -6.48 -2.69
N GLN A 36 12.31 -7.03 -3.90
CA GLN A 36 12.93 -6.33 -5.01
C GLN A 36 12.16 -5.06 -5.36
N GLY A 37 12.88 -3.95 -5.51
CA GLY A 37 12.30 -2.63 -5.81
C GLY A 37 11.77 -1.88 -4.58
N VAL A 38 11.99 -2.38 -3.36
CA VAL A 38 11.75 -1.65 -2.11
C VAL A 38 13.10 -1.43 -1.43
N ASP A 39 13.42 -0.17 -1.13
CA ASP A 39 14.63 0.14 -0.37
C ASP A 39 14.47 -0.32 1.09
N HIS A 40 15.58 -0.80 1.65
CA HIS A 40 15.59 -1.32 3.01
C HIS A 40 16.35 -0.38 3.92
N VAL A 41 15.77 -0.08 5.08
CA VAL A 41 16.44 0.71 6.12
C VAL A 41 17.53 -0.15 6.77
N ALA A 42 18.74 -0.10 6.21
CA ALA A 42 19.86 -0.93 6.65
C ALA A 42 20.73 -0.31 7.75
N LYS A 43 20.63 1.01 7.94
CA LYS A 43 21.46 1.78 8.88
C LYS A 43 20.61 2.76 9.66
N ILE A 44 20.94 2.92 10.93
CA ILE A 44 20.31 3.89 11.85
C ILE A 44 21.41 4.87 12.27
N ASP A 45 21.07 6.16 12.28
CA ASP A 45 21.98 7.19 12.76
C ASP A 45 22.16 7.07 14.28
N VAL A 46 23.39 7.22 14.78
CA VAL A 46 23.68 7.28 16.22
C VAL A 46 22.88 8.38 16.89
N ALA A 47 22.67 9.52 16.21
CA ALA A 47 21.85 10.61 16.72
C ALA A 47 20.38 10.18 16.95
N ALA A 48 19.84 9.32 16.10
CA ALA A 48 18.49 8.79 16.24
C ALA A 48 18.35 7.83 17.44
N ILE A 49 19.43 7.12 17.80
CA ILE A 49 19.46 6.23 18.96
C ILE A 49 19.61 7.04 20.25
N VAL A 50 20.56 7.98 20.28
CA VAL A 50 20.85 8.80 21.47
C VAL A 50 19.69 9.74 21.80
N GLY A 51 18.97 10.24 20.79
CA GLY A 51 17.82 11.13 20.97
C GLY A 51 16.50 10.44 21.29
N ALA A 52 16.43 9.10 21.27
CA ALA A 52 15.20 8.36 21.52
C ALA A 52 14.95 8.15 23.03
N ASN A 53 13.69 8.19 23.47
CA ASN A 53 13.36 7.95 24.88
C ASN A 53 13.33 6.45 25.22
N SER A 54 13.17 5.61 24.20
CA SER A 54 13.08 4.16 24.34
C SER A 54 13.54 3.44 23.08
N ILE A 55 13.80 2.13 23.21
CA ILE A 55 14.02 1.27 22.04
C ILE A 55 12.77 1.22 21.15
N ASP A 56 11.57 1.27 21.75
CA ASP A 56 10.31 1.26 21.01
C ASP A 56 10.17 2.50 20.10
N ASP A 57 10.65 3.66 20.55
CA ASP A 57 10.70 4.89 19.73
C ASP A 57 11.59 4.68 18.50
N VAL A 58 12.76 4.06 18.69
CA VAL A 58 13.69 3.74 17.60
C VAL A 58 13.04 2.77 16.61
N VAL A 59 12.40 1.71 17.12
CA VAL A 59 11.70 0.72 16.28
C VAL A 59 10.56 1.36 15.49
N SER A 60 9.78 2.23 16.13
CA SER A 60 8.68 2.97 15.50
C SER A 60 9.19 3.89 14.37
N ASP A 61 10.29 4.61 14.59
CA ASP A 61 10.91 5.45 13.56
C ASP A 61 11.44 4.63 12.37
N ILE A 62 12.08 3.49 12.62
CA ILE A 62 12.52 2.57 11.55
C ILE A 62 11.32 2.03 10.78
N ALA A 63 10.26 1.62 11.48
CA ALA A 63 9.04 1.12 10.86
C ALA A 63 8.39 2.19 9.98
N TYR A 64 8.32 3.44 10.45
CA TYR A 64 7.82 4.57 9.66
C TYR A 64 8.65 4.79 8.40
N LYS A 65 9.99 4.86 8.52
CA LYS A 65 10.90 5.00 7.36
C LYS A 65 10.73 3.86 6.36
N GLN A 66 10.56 2.63 6.84
CA GLN A 66 10.34 1.47 5.99
C GLN A 66 8.98 1.54 5.28
N VAL A 67 7.92 1.99 5.95
CA VAL A 67 6.59 2.23 5.33
C VAL A 67 6.70 3.28 4.23
N VAL A 68 7.38 4.40 4.48
CA VAL A 68 7.60 5.44 3.46
C VAL A 68 8.30 4.86 2.23
N SER A 69 9.38 4.10 2.44
CA SER A 69 10.10 3.44 1.34
C SER A 69 9.20 2.48 0.54
N VAL A 70 8.39 1.67 1.23
CA VAL A 70 7.43 0.76 0.57
C VAL A 70 6.47 1.55 -0.31
N PHE A 71 5.84 2.60 0.21
CA PHE A 71 4.83 3.35 -0.54
C PHE A 71 5.42 4.25 -1.63
N TYR A 72 6.73 4.51 -1.61
CA TYR A 72 7.46 5.12 -2.72
C TYR A 72 7.79 4.15 -3.86
N ALA A 73 7.89 2.85 -3.55
CA ALA A 73 8.13 1.81 -4.54
C ALA A 73 6.96 1.64 -5.52
N SER A 74 7.16 0.80 -6.55
CA SER A 74 6.09 0.46 -7.49
C SER A 74 4.88 -0.16 -6.77
N PRO A 75 3.64 0.06 -7.25
CA PRO A 75 2.45 -0.56 -6.66
C PRO A 75 2.57 -2.09 -6.54
N PHE A 76 3.18 -2.76 -7.52
CA PHE A 76 3.42 -4.20 -7.44
C PHE A 76 4.37 -4.57 -6.27
N SER A 77 5.50 -3.86 -6.15
CA SER A 77 6.45 -4.04 -5.05
C SER A 77 5.80 -3.77 -3.68
N GLN A 78 4.88 -2.81 -3.60
CA GLN A 78 4.09 -2.52 -2.40
C GLN A 78 3.29 -3.74 -1.93
N PHE A 79 2.51 -4.36 -2.83
CA PHE A 79 1.73 -5.56 -2.47
C PHE A 79 2.62 -6.72 -2.11
N ARG A 80 3.69 -6.97 -2.87
CA ARG A 80 4.65 -8.03 -2.52
C ARG A 80 5.24 -7.86 -1.12
N TYR A 81 5.50 -6.63 -0.71
CA TYR A 81 5.97 -6.35 0.64
C TYR A 81 4.87 -6.56 1.69
N LEU A 82 3.69 -5.98 1.46
CA LEU A 82 2.53 -6.15 2.33
C LEU A 82 2.15 -7.62 2.53
N GLU A 83 2.16 -8.43 1.48
CA GLU A 83 1.81 -9.85 1.52
C GLU A 83 2.83 -10.67 2.31
N LYS A 84 4.14 -10.42 2.10
CA LYS A 84 5.20 -11.05 2.90
C LYS A 84 5.10 -10.64 4.37
N VAL A 85 4.91 -9.35 4.65
CA VAL A 85 4.80 -8.83 6.01
C VAL A 85 3.47 -9.20 6.67
N ALA A 86 2.39 -9.42 5.94
CA ALA A 86 1.13 -9.90 6.51
C ALA A 86 1.05 -11.44 6.57
N GLY A 87 1.86 -12.12 5.76
CA GLY A 87 1.90 -13.58 5.62
C GLY A 87 0.68 -14.16 4.92
N PHE A 88 0.05 -13.43 4.01
CA PHE A 88 -1.05 -13.91 3.17
C PHE A 88 -1.07 -13.11 1.86
N GLU A 89 -1.66 -13.67 0.82
CA GLU A 89 -1.75 -13.05 -0.51
C GLU A 89 -3.19 -12.64 -0.82
N LEU A 90 -3.36 -11.57 -1.60
CA LEU A 90 -4.66 -11.20 -2.15
C LEU A 90 -4.86 -11.83 -3.53
N ASP A 91 -6.11 -11.98 -3.95
CA ASP A 91 -6.41 -12.42 -5.31
C ASP A 91 -5.83 -11.42 -6.32
N THR A 92 -5.12 -11.93 -7.33
CA THR A 92 -4.43 -11.12 -8.35
C THR A 92 -5.36 -10.11 -9.01
N GLU A 93 -6.61 -10.49 -9.28
CA GLU A 93 -7.62 -9.60 -9.87
C GLU A 93 -7.92 -8.36 -9.00
N PHE A 94 -7.81 -8.46 -7.67
CA PHE A 94 -7.96 -7.30 -6.78
C PHE A 94 -6.70 -6.43 -6.77
N VAL A 95 -5.53 -7.06 -6.82
CA VAL A 95 -4.25 -6.35 -6.88
C VAL A 95 -4.16 -5.56 -8.18
N ASP A 96 -4.43 -6.18 -9.33
CA ASP A 96 -4.36 -5.53 -10.65
C ASP A 96 -5.32 -4.34 -10.75
N ARG A 97 -6.56 -4.49 -10.26
CA ARG A 97 -7.52 -3.38 -10.21
C ARG A 97 -7.07 -2.24 -9.30
N TRP A 98 -6.44 -2.56 -8.17
CA TRP A 98 -5.90 -1.54 -7.30
C TRP A 98 -4.72 -0.80 -7.95
N ILE A 99 -3.84 -1.52 -8.65
CA ILE A 99 -2.70 -0.94 -9.37
C ILE A 99 -3.19 0.00 -10.47
N GLU A 100 -4.17 -0.42 -11.27
CA GLU A 100 -4.81 0.42 -12.30
C GLU A 100 -5.44 1.67 -11.68
N LEU A 101 -6.15 1.52 -10.57
CA LEU A 101 -6.79 2.63 -9.86
C LEU A 101 -5.75 3.65 -9.36
N LYS A 102 -4.62 3.18 -8.83
CA LYS A 102 -3.49 4.05 -8.46
C LYS A 102 -2.90 4.75 -9.67
N ALA A 103 -2.67 4.03 -10.77
CA ALA A 103 -2.15 4.61 -12.00
C ALA A 103 -3.10 5.67 -12.57
N THR A 104 -4.42 5.44 -12.51
CA THR A 104 -5.46 6.42 -12.86
C THR A 104 -5.35 7.67 -11.98
N ARG A 105 -5.23 7.51 -10.66
CA ARG A 105 -5.04 8.63 -9.73
C ARG A 105 -3.77 9.43 -10.07
N ASP A 106 -2.67 8.74 -10.38
CA ASP A 106 -1.39 9.39 -10.71
C ASP A 106 -1.55 10.29 -11.93
N ILE A 107 -2.14 9.80 -13.03
CA ILE A 107 -2.31 10.63 -14.24
C ILE A 107 -3.34 11.73 -14.06
N ILE A 108 -4.39 11.55 -13.23
CA ILE A 108 -5.33 12.63 -12.91
C ILE A 108 -4.62 13.78 -12.18
N VAL A 109 -3.75 13.45 -11.21
CA VAL A 109 -3.08 14.44 -10.39
C VAL A 109 -1.91 15.10 -11.11
N HIS A 110 -1.15 14.33 -11.90
CA HIS A 110 0.14 14.77 -12.45
C HIS A 110 0.12 15.04 -13.95
N ASN A 111 -0.87 14.54 -14.68
CA ASN A 111 -0.92 14.62 -16.14
C ASN A 111 -2.31 15.01 -16.68
N ASN A 112 -3.13 15.71 -15.88
CA ASN A 112 -4.49 16.13 -16.22
C ASN A 112 -5.40 15.02 -16.77
N GLY A 113 -5.16 13.77 -16.35
CA GLY A 113 -5.90 12.59 -16.80
C GLY A 113 -5.43 12.04 -18.14
N THR A 114 -4.41 12.60 -18.78
CA THR A 114 -3.87 12.08 -20.04
C THR A 114 -3.08 10.79 -19.82
N ILE A 115 -3.41 9.75 -20.56
CA ILE A 115 -2.74 8.46 -20.52
C ILE A 115 -1.33 8.59 -21.09
N ASN A 116 -0.34 8.16 -20.32
CA ASN A 116 1.07 8.13 -20.70
C ASN A 116 1.63 6.70 -20.64
N GLU A 117 2.87 6.52 -21.10
CA GLU A 117 3.54 5.21 -21.09
C GLU A 117 3.61 4.59 -19.69
N THR A 118 3.86 5.42 -18.67
CA THR A 118 3.91 4.97 -17.26
C THR A 118 2.57 4.40 -16.79
N TYR A 119 1.44 5.01 -17.17
CA TYR A 119 0.12 4.47 -16.87
C TYR A 119 -0.10 3.11 -17.54
N LEU A 120 0.22 3.00 -18.83
CA LEU A 120 0.04 1.77 -19.60
C LEU A 120 0.91 0.63 -19.02
N GLN A 121 2.16 0.94 -18.71
CA GLN A 121 3.09 -0.01 -18.08
C GLN A 121 2.60 -0.47 -16.71
N LYS A 122 2.13 0.45 -15.85
CA LYS A 122 1.61 0.11 -14.52
C LYS A 122 0.32 -0.70 -14.61
N SER A 123 -0.60 -0.31 -15.48
CA SER A 123 -1.96 -0.86 -15.55
C SER A 123 -2.01 -2.18 -16.32
N GLY A 124 -1.06 -2.45 -17.21
CA GLY A 124 -0.99 -3.71 -17.96
C GLY A 124 -2.30 -4.04 -18.68
N SER A 125 -2.80 -5.26 -18.48
CA SER A 125 -4.07 -5.72 -19.07
C SER A 125 -5.31 -5.00 -18.52
N ALA A 126 -5.20 -4.27 -17.41
CA ALA A 126 -6.30 -3.51 -16.82
C ALA A 126 -6.40 -2.07 -17.39
N ALA A 127 -5.48 -1.65 -18.26
CA ALA A 127 -5.50 -0.32 -18.86
C ALA A 127 -6.84 0.00 -19.56
N ARG A 128 -7.35 1.22 -19.38
CA ARG A 128 -8.70 1.63 -19.86
C ARG A 128 -8.70 2.52 -21.10
N GLY A 129 -7.56 2.62 -21.79
CA GLY A 129 -7.41 3.47 -22.97
C GLY A 129 -6.00 3.38 -23.55
N THR A 130 -5.71 4.25 -24.52
CA THR A 130 -4.45 4.26 -25.27
C THR A 130 -3.63 5.54 -25.03
N LEU A 131 -2.38 5.54 -25.50
CA LEU A 131 -1.43 6.64 -25.28
C LEU A 131 -1.99 7.97 -25.82
N GLY A 132 -2.00 9.00 -24.96
CA GLY A 132 -2.47 10.36 -25.31
C GLY A 132 -3.97 10.59 -25.11
N GLU A 133 -4.77 9.55 -24.86
CA GLU A 133 -6.19 9.72 -24.55
C GLU A 133 -6.40 10.32 -23.16
N THR A 134 -7.50 11.05 -22.98
CA THR A 134 -7.91 11.53 -21.65
C THR A 134 -8.77 10.49 -20.96
N ILE A 135 -8.35 10.04 -19.78
CA ILE A 135 -9.04 9.00 -19.04
C ILE A 135 -10.37 9.53 -18.48
N SER A 136 -11.44 8.76 -18.67
CA SER A 136 -12.76 9.08 -18.11
C SER A 136 -12.96 8.39 -16.76
N VAL A 137 -13.67 9.07 -15.85
CA VAL A 137 -14.07 8.54 -14.52
C VAL A 137 -15.60 8.62 -14.42
N PRO A 138 -16.34 7.76 -15.13
CA PRO A 138 -17.79 7.70 -15.01
C PRO A 138 -18.20 7.22 -13.61
N GLN A 139 -19.46 7.45 -13.25
CA GLN A 139 -20.00 7.06 -11.95
C GLN A 139 -19.84 5.55 -11.68
N GLU A 140 -20.05 4.71 -12.70
CA GLU A 140 -19.88 3.27 -12.59
C GLU A 140 -18.43 2.89 -12.22
N TYR A 141 -17.45 3.50 -12.89
CA TYR A 141 -16.05 3.28 -12.56
C TYR A 141 -15.71 3.74 -11.14
N PHE A 142 -16.26 4.89 -10.70
CA PHE A 142 -16.08 5.34 -9.32
C PHE A 142 -16.68 4.36 -8.29
N HIS A 143 -17.85 3.78 -8.58
CA HIS A 143 -18.44 2.75 -7.72
C HIS A 143 -17.52 1.53 -7.62
N GLN A 144 -16.98 1.05 -8.74
CA GLN A 144 -16.04 -0.06 -8.79
C GLN A 144 -14.73 0.26 -8.06
N ALA A 145 -14.24 1.50 -8.15
CA ALA A 145 -13.08 1.96 -7.41
C ALA A 145 -13.34 1.92 -5.89
N ALA A 146 -14.49 2.42 -5.43
CA ALA A 146 -14.87 2.37 -4.02
C ALA A 146 -14.99 0.91 -3.50
N VAL A 147 -15.56 0.01 -4.30
CA VAL A 147 -15.61 -1.42 -3.98
C VAL A 147 -14.21 -2.02 -3.89
N THR A 148 -13.32 -1.69 -4.83
CA THR A 148 -11.93 -2.17 -4.84
C THR A 148 -11.17 -1.72 -3.60
N VAL A 149 -11.23 -0.42 -3.28
CA VAL A 149 -10.59 0.14 -2.06
C VAL A 149 -11.11 -0.56 -0.81
N LYS A 150 -12.43 -0.70 -0.68
CA LYS A 150 -13.06 -1.38 0.46
C LYS A 150 -12.63 -2.85 0.57
N ARG A 151 -12.56 -3.58 -0.55
CA ARG A 151 -12.15 -4.99 -0.57
C ARG A 151 -10.70 -5.16 -0.15
N VAL A 152 -9.78 -4.40 -0.75
CA VAL A 152 -8.34 -4.47 -0.43
C VAL A 152 -8.11 -4.16 1.05
N THR A 153 -8.58 -3.00 1.52
CA THR A 153 -8.41 -2.57 2.92
C THR A 153 -9.11 -3.52 3.90
N GLY A 154 -10.34 -3.94 3.60
CA GLY A 154 -11.12 -4.84 4.45
C GLY A 154 -10.52 -6.23 4.56
N ARG A 155 -9.94 -6.76 3.47
CA ARG A 155 -9.26 -8.07 3.48
C ARG A 155 -8.01 -8.04 4.35
N TYR A 156 -7.16 -7.01 4.21
CA TYR A 156 -6.01 -6.82 5.09
C TYR A 156 -6.44 -6.72 6.56
N ALA A 157 -7.41 -5.86 6.87
CA ALA A 157 -7.91 -5.71 8.23
C ALA A 157 -8.42 -7.03 8.82
N SER A 158 -9.26 -7.76 8.06
CA SER A 158 -9.88 -9.01 8.52
C SER A 158 -8.85 -10.12 8.76
N GLN A 159 -7.92 -10.30 7.82
CA GLN A 159 -6.90 -11.35 7.91
C GLN A 159 -5.95 -11.11 9.07
N ILE A 160 -5.51 -9.86 9.28
CA ILE A 160 -4.65 -9.51 10.41
C ILE A 160 -5.38 -9.73 11.73
N GLN A 161 -6.65 -9.34 11.82
CA GLN A 161 -7.45 -9.57 13.02
C GLN A 161 -7.61 -11.07 13.33
N SER A 162 -7.81 -11.93 12.32
CA SER A 162 -7.87 -13.39 12.53
C SER A 162 -6.57 -13.91 13.14
N LYS A 163 -5.42 -13.55 12.54
CA LYS A 163 -4.11 -13.99 13.01
C LYS A 163 -3.78 -13.49 14.42
N LEU A 164 -4.23 -12.29 14.80
CA LEU A 164 -4.09 -11.77 16.16
C LEU A 164 -4.97 -12.52 17.17
N ARG A 165 -6.16 -12.97 16.77
CA ARG A 165 -7.05 -13.77 17.62
C ARG A 165 -6.49 -15.17 17.87
N GLU A 166 -5.94 -15.82 16.85
CA GLU A 166 -5.33 -17.15 16.95
C GLU A 166 -4.10 -17.18 17.90
N LYS A 167 -3.39 -16.06 18.01
CA LYS A 167 -2.21 -15.93 18.89
C LYS A 167 -2.52 -15.66 20.36
N LYS A 168 -3.75 -15.28 20.72
CA LYS A 168 -4.11 -15.13 22.14
C LYS A 168 -4.32 -16.54 22.72
N PRO A 169 -3.55 -16.98 23.74
CA PRO A 169 -3.84 -18.25 24.39
C PRO A 169 -5.27 -18.21 24.94
N LYS A 170 -6.01 -19.32 24.79
CA LYS A 170 -7.27 -19.49 25.52
C LYS A 170 -6.92 -19.33 27.00
N ALA A 171 -7.49 -18.33 27.66
CA ALA A 171 -7.39 -18.21 29.10
C ALA A 171 -7.98 -19.49 29.70
N THR A 172 -7.10 -20.33 30.23
CA THR A 172 -7.42 -21.46 31.11
C THR A 172 -7.73 -20.95 32.50
#